data_AF-A0A7W0UKX3-F1
#
_entry.id   AF-A0A7W0UKX3-F1
#
_cell.length_a   1.000
_cell.length_b   1.000
_cell.length_c   1.000
_cell.angle_alpha   90.00
_cell.angle_beta   90.00
_cell.angle_gamma   90.00
#
_symmetry.space_group_name_H-M   'P 1'
#
loop_
_entity.id
_entity.type
_entity.pdbx_description
1 polymer ?
#
loop_
_entity_poly.entity_id
_entity_poly.type
_entity_poly.pdbx_seq_one_letter_code
_entity_poly.pdbx_strand_id
1 'polypeptide(L)'
;MSPTSSIELLLRGPGGEPVDFRRTLLSHGVASLPPMTVHEQGFDFEITLPLTGGRPRTVFVEAGERPGRAVLRVLGRPPGRAAQTQLLAQVRHILRLEEDLSNFYQRCSSDPSLAWVASGAGRMIRSPTVFEDVVKTICTTNCAWSATERMVGALVEYLGEPAPGAPPTGPRGRAFPAPAAMAEAGESFYRDVARAGYRGPYLLALARAVAEGSLDLEVLGRASREEITDAEMSARLQMIPGVGPYAAAHIMLMIGRYSELILDSWTRPTYARLTRRRTVKDSTIERRFRRYGPYAGLAFWLFLTKGWVEEAEGAV
;
A
#
# COMPACT_ATOMS: atom_id res chain seq x y z
N MET A 1 9.39 20.57 -22.35
CA MET A 1 8.41 19.83 -21.52
C MET A 1 7.25 19.42 -22.41
N SER A 2 7.01 18.12 -22.57
CA SER A 2 5.86 17.62 -23.33
C SER A 2 4.55 18.01 -22.63
N PRO A 3 3.44 18.24 -23.37
CA PRO A 3 2.18 18.69 -22.78
C PRO A 3 1.62 17.66 -21.79
N THR A 4 1.63 17.98 -20.50
CA THR A 4 1.04 17.17 -19.43
C THR A 4 -0.40 17.60 -19.18
N SER A 5 -1.34 16.66 -19.18
CA SER A 5 -2.71 16.91 -18.69
C SER A 5 -2.74 16.84 -17.16
N SER A 6 -3.34 17.82 -16.51
CA SER A 6 -3.55 17.86 -15.06
C SER A 6 -5.03 17.63 -14.69
N ILE A 7 -5.28 16.89 -13.62
CA ILE A 7 -6.62 16.60 -13.10
C ILE A 7 -6.60 16.87 -11.60
N GLU A 8 -7.53 17.68 -11.11
CA GLU A 8 -7.65 17.95 -9.68
C GLU A 8 -8.46 16.85 -8.98
N LEU A 9 -7.98 16.44 -7.81
CA LEU A 9 -8.58 15.46 -6.91
C LEU A 9 -9.02 16.19 -5.64
N LEU A 10 -10.26 15.95 -5.19
CA LEU A 10 -10.71 16.36 -3.86
C LEU A 10 -10.23 15.34 -2.82
N LEU A 11 -9.46 15.80 -1.84
CA LEU A 11 -8.96 15.01 -0.71
C LEU A 11 -9.97 15.04 0.43
N ARG A 12 -11.08 14.35 0.23
CA ARG A 12 -12.16 14.22 1.20
C ARG A 12 -12.74 12.81 1.12
N GLY A 13 -12.95 12.19 2.26
CA GLY A 13 -13.61 10.88 2.32
C GLY A 13 -15.13 10.97 2.13
N PRO A 14 -15.80 9.82 1.98
CA PRO A 14 -17.24 9.76 1.74
C PRO A 14 -18.09 10.36 2.86
N GLY A 15 -17.64 10.25 4.12
CA GLY A 15 -18.31 10.83 5.28
C GLY A 15 -18.02 12.32 5.49
N GLY A 16 -17.26 12.93 4.57
CA GLY A 16 -16.85 14.33 4.64
C GLY A 16 -15.62 14.58 5.51
N GLU A 17 -14.99 13.52 6.00
CA GLU A 17 -13.76 13.57 6.78
C GLU A 17 -12.58 14.11 5.94
N PRO A 18 -11.70 14.92 6.54
CA PRO A 18 -10.53 15.44 5.82
C PRO A 18 -9.58 14.30 5.46
N VAL A 19 -8.85 14.48 4.36
CA VAL A 19 -7.74 13.63 3.97
C VAL A 19 -6.49 14.50 3.85
N ASP A 20 -5.51 14.24 4.69
CA ASP A 20 -4.21 14.91 4.60
C ASP A 20 -3.31 14.12 3.65
N PHE A 21 -2.88 14.77 2.57
CA PHE A 21 -2.09 14.13 1.53
C PHE A 21 -0.77 13.62 2.07
N ARG A 22 -0.05 14.45 2.84
CA ARG A 22 1.28 14.16 3.36
C ARG A 22 1.25 12.95 4.28
N ARG A 23 0.28 12.93 5.20
CA ARG A 23 0.07 11.82 6.14
C ARG A 23 -0.33 10.52 5.45
N THR A 24 -1.03 10.62 4.31
CA THR A 24 -1.36 9.47 3.47
C THR A 24 -0.10 8.89 2.82
N LEU A 25 0.79 9.75 2.30
CA LEU A 25 2.09 9.34 1.72
C LEU A 25 3.00 8.64 2.75
N LEU A 26 2.98 9.11 4.00
CA LEU A 26 3.77 8.57 5.10
C LEU A 26 3.09 7.39 5.83
N SER A 27 2.10 6.75 5.21
CA SER A 27 1.29 5.71 5.86
C SER A 27 2.09 4.47 6.24
N HIS A 28 2.98 3.96 5.37
CA HIS A 28 3.90 2.85 5.65
C HIS A 28 4.97 2.69 4.56
N GLY A 29 6.07 1.97 4.86
CA GLY A 29 7.19 1.80 3.93
C GLY A 29 6.86 1.03 2.64
N VAL A 30 5.92 0.09 2.65
CA VAL A 30 5.51 -0.69 1.44
C VAL A 30 4.96 0.22 0.33
N ALA A 31 4.38 1.38 0.68
CA ALA A 31 3.88 2.36 -0.28
C ALA A 31 5.00 2.90 -1.18
N SER A 32 6.24 2.96 -0.68
CA SER A 32 7.40 3.48 -1.40
C SER A 32 8.12 2.43 -2.26
N LEU A 33 7.59 1.20 -2.35
CA LEU A 33 8.16 0.16 -3.20
C LEU A 33 7.68 0.29 -4.65
N PRO A 34 8.55 0.04 -5.66
CA PRO A 34 8.17 0.07 -7.07
C PRO A 34 6.89 -0.73 -7.38
N PRO A 35 6.05 -0.26 -8.34
CA PRO A 35 6.30 0.81 -9.30
C PRO A 35 6.05 2.23 -8.77
N MET A 36 5.72 2.36 -7.48
CA MET A 36 5.56 3.67 -6.84
C MET A 36 6.90 4.18 -6.33
N THR A 37 7.07 5.50 -6.37
CA THR A 37 8.14 6.22 -5.68
C THR A 37 7.50 7.39 -4.96
N VAL A 38 7.65 7.43 -3.64
CA VAL A 38 7.19 8.54 -2.80
C VAL A 38 8.35 9.50 -2.59
N HIS A 39 8.15 10.77 -2.92
CA HIS A 39 9.12 11.84 -2.71
C HIS A 39 8.74 12.60 -1.44
N GLU A 40 9.27 12.17 -0.30
CA GLU A 40 8.88 12.69 1.03
C GLU A 40 9.07 14.20 1.17
N GLN A 41 10.14 14.77 0.61
CA GLN A 41 10.41 16.22 0.66
C GLN A 41 9.41 17.04 -0.18
N GLY A 42 9.03 16.53 -1.35
CA GLY A 42 8.06 17.19 -2.23
C GLY A 42 6.61 16.93 -1.83
N PHE A 43 6.39 15.92 -0.98
CA PHE A 43 5.08 15.35 -0.69
C PHE A 43 4.30 15.04 -1.95
N ASP A 44 4.93 14.25 -2.82
CA ASP A 44 4.38 13.77 -4.08
C ASP A 44 4.75 12.30 -4.30
N PHE A 45 4.09 11.66 -5.26
CA PHE A 45 4.50 10.34 -5.72
C PHE A 45 4.41 10.18 -7.22
N GLU A 46 5.33 9.38 -7.76
CA GLU A 46 5.32 8.88 -9.13
C GLU A 46 4.86 7.41 -9.10
N ILE A 47 3.98 7.01 -10.02
CA ILE A 47 3.65 5.59 -10.22
C ILE A 47 3.34 5.31 -11.69
N THR A 48 3.74 4.13 -12.17
CA THR A 48 3.33 3.64 -13.49
C THR A 48 2.18 2.64 -13.36
N LEU A 49 1.06 2.97 -14.00
CA LEU A 49 -0.21 2.24 -13.89
C LEU A 49 -0.52 1.51 -15.20
N PRO A 50 -0.92 0.22 -15.14
CA PRO A 50 -1.42 -0.49 -16.30
C PRO A 50 -2.75 0.10 -16.77
N LEU A 51 -3.06 -0.06 -18.05
CA LEU A 51 -4.33 0.36 -18.65
C LEU A 51 -4.97 -0.78 -19.42
N THR A 52 -6.27 -0.97 -19.23
CA THR A 52 -7.03 -1.92 -20.05
C THR A 52 -7.14 -1.37 -21.47
N GLY A 53 -6.61 -2.12 -22.45
CA GLY A 53 -6.65 -1.76 -23.87
C GLY A 53 -5.57 -0.77 -24.31
N GLY A 54 -4.48 -0.62 -23.55
CA GLY A 54 -3.35 0.23 -23.94
C GLY A 54 -2.09 0.00 -23.11
N ARG A 55 -1.01 0.70 -23.46
CA ARG A 55 0.25 0.66 -22.71
C ARG A 55 0.09 1.34 -21.35
N PRO A 56 0.85 0.91 -20.33
CA PRO A 56 0.93 1.60 -19.04
C PRO A 56 1.28 3.08 -19.18
N ARG A 57 0.86 3.86 -18.18
CA ARG A 57 1.11 5.30 -18.10
C ARG A 57 1.70 5.66 -16.75
N THR A 58 2.78 6.43 -16.79
CA THR A 58 3.35 7.06 -15.61
C THR A 58 2.55 8.31 -15.26
N VAL A 59 2.21 8.42 -13.99
CA VAL A 59 1.53 9.57 -13.41
C VAL A 59 2.32 10.12 -12.23
N PHE A 60 2.19 11.42 -12.01
CA PHE A 60 2.68 12.14 -10.85
C PHE A 60 1.49 12.69 -10.09
N VAL A 61 1.50 12.57 -8.77
CA VAL A 61 0.46 13.12 -7.91
C VAL A 61 1.12 13.97 -6.84
N GLU A 62 0.78 15.24 -6.81
CA GLU A 62 1.32 16.25 -5.90
C GLU A 62 0.21 16.95 -5.12
N ALA A 63 0.56 17.60 -4.01
CA ALA A 63 -0.37 18.47 -3.29
C ALA A 63 -0.87 19.60 -4.22
N GLY A 64 -2.17 19.90 -4.18
CA GLY A 64 -2.74 21.01 -4.93
C GLY A 64 -2.48 22.36 -4.26
N GLU A 65 -2.60 23.45 -5.02
CA GLU A 65 -2.43 24.82 -4.51
C GLU A 65 -3.42 25.17 -3.39
N ARG A 66 -4.60 24.52 -3.39
CA ARG A 66 -5.65 24.72 -2.38
C ARG A 66 -5.64 23.58 -1.36
N PRO A 67 -5.85 23.87 -0.06
CA PRO A 67 -6.00 22.84 0.97
C PRO A 67 -7.08 21.81 0.60
N GLY A 68 -6.81 20.54 0.90
CA GLY A 68 -7.73 19.45 0.58
C GLY A 68 -7.82 19.11 -0.91
N ARG A 69 -6.84 19.50 -1.72
CA ARG A 69 -6.72 19.11 -3.14
C ARG A 69 -5.39 18.42 -3.42
N ALA A 70 -5.39 17.52 -4.40
CA ALA A 70 -4.19 16.98 -5.04
C ALA A 70 -4.30 17.15 -6.56
N VAL A 71 -3.18 17.15 -7.26
CA VAL A 71 -3.13 17.26 -8.72
C VAL A 71 -2.48 16.01 -9.29
N LEU A 72 -3.21 15.33 -10.16
CA LEU A 72 -2.74 14.20 -10.96
C LEU A 72 -2.24 14.72 -12.32
N ARG A 73 -0.97 14.51 -12.62
CA ARG A 73 -0.35 14.78 -13.92
C ARG A 73 -0.01 13.49 -14.64
N VAL A 74 -0.35 13.40 -15.91
CA VAL A 74 0.00 12.23 -16.74
C VAL A 74 1.21 12.57 -17.60
N LEU A 75 2.27 11.74 -17.52
CA LEU A 75 3.49 11.94 -18.29
C LEU A 75 3.28 11.60 -19.77
N GLY A 76 3.88 12.40 -20.66
CA GLY A 76 3.82 12.22 -22.11
C GLY A 76 2.53 12.78 -22.73
N ARG A 77 2.12 12.24 -23.89
CA ARG A 77 0.95 12.74 -24.64
C ARG A 77 -0.34 12.66 -23.80
N PRO A 78 -1.23 13.67 -23.83
CA PRO A 78 -2.50 13.63 -23.10
C PRO A 78 -3.27 12.32 -23.37
N PRO A 79 -3.75 11.62 -22.33
CA PRO A 79 -4.53 10.41 -22.50
C PRO A 79 -5.90 10.72 -23.14
N GLY A 80 -6.46 9.75 -23.87
CA GLY A 80 -7.88 9.81 -24.25
C GLY A 80 -8.79 9.68 -23.03
N ARG A 81 -10.07 10.04 -23.18
CA ARG A 81 -11.05 10.07 -22.07
C ARG A 81 -11.12 8.74 -21.29
N ALA A 82 -11.15 7.60 -21.97
CA ALA A 82 -11.21 6.29 -21.30
C ALA A 82 -9.98 6.02 -20.42
N ALA A 83 -8.78 6.28 -20.93
CA ALA A 83 -7.53 6.14 -20.18
C ALA A 83 -7.49 7.13 -19.00
N GLN A 84 -7.94 8.37 -19.21
CA GLN A 84 -8.04 9.37 -18.15
C GLN A 84 -8.94 8.90 -16.99
N THR A 85 -10.12 8.35 -17.29
CA THR A 85 -11.03 7.80 -16.29
C THR A 85 -10.40 6.64 -15.53
N GLN A 86 -9.71 5.72 -16.21
CA GLN A 86 -9.01 4.60 -15.57
C GLN A 86 -7.89 5.07 -14.63
N LEU A 87 -7.06 6.02 -15.07
CA LEU A 87 -5.98 6.57 -14.24
C LEU A 87 -6.52 7.27 -13.00
N LEU A 88 -7.57 8.07 -13.16
CA LEU A 88 -8.21 8.75 -12.05
C LEU A 88 -8.78 7.74 -11.03
N ALA A 89 -9.49 6.71 -11.50
CA ALA A 89 -10.05 5.67 -10.63
C ALA A 89 -8.94 4.91 -9.87
N GLN A 90 -7.85 4.54 -10.54
CA GLN A 90 -6.71 3.89 -9.90
C GLN A 90 -6.03 4.78 -8.86
N VAL A 91 -5.80 6.07 -9.16
CA VAL A 91 -5.17 7.00 -8.20
C VAL A 91 -6.04 7.21 -6.96
N ARG A 92 -7.36 7.35 -7.15
CA ARG A 92 -8.29 7.42 -6.02
C ARG A 92 -8.27 6.14 -5.18
N HIS A 93 -8.27 4.97 -5.84
CA HIS A 93 -8.14 3.67 -5.20
C HIS A 93 -6.84 3.56 -4.37
N ILE A 94 -5.71 3.94 -4.94
CA ILE A 94 -4.39 3.94 -4.29
C ILE A 94 -4.38 4.81 -3.04
N LEU A 95 -4.96 6.02 -3.12
CA LEU A 95 -5.10 6.95 -2.00
C LEU A 95 -6.24 6.60 -1.03
N ARG A 96 -6.99 5.52 -1.30
CA ARG A 96 -8.16 5.05 -0.55
C ARG A 96 -9.18 6.15 -0.26
N LEU A 97 -9.48 6.99 -1.25
CA LEU A 97 -10.43 8.11 -1.09
C LEU A 97 -11.90 7.66 -0.95
N GLU A 98 -12.17 6.40 -1.20
CA GLU A 98 -13.49 5.76 -1.22
C GLU A 98 -13.87 5.16 0.14
N GLU A 99 -12.92 5.10 1.07
CA GLU A 99 -13.17 4.52 2.38
C GLU A 99 -13.71 5.58 3.36
N ASP A 100 -14.77 5.25 4.07
CA ASP A 100 -15.30 6.11 5.14
C ASP A 100 -14.62 5.81 6.49
N LEU A 101 -13.81 6.76 6.97
CA LEU A 101 -13.14 6.70 8.26
C LEU A 101 -13.85 7.52 9.36
N SER A 102 -15.06 8.03 9.12
CA SER A 102 -15.78 8.90 10.07
C SER A 102 -15.97 8.24 11.43
N ASN A 103 -16.38 6.97 11.44
CA ASN A 103 -16.53 6.19 12.68
C ASN A 103 -15.20 6.00 13.42
N PHE A 104 -14.10 5.87 12.68
CA PHE A 104 -12.77 5.76 13.26
C PHE A 104 -12.31 7.09 13.87
N TYR A 105 -12.55 8.20 13.17
CA TYR A 105 -12.20 9.55 13.64
C TYR A 105 -12.96 9.91 14.91
N GLN A 106 -14.26 9.58 15.00
CA GLN A 106 -15.06 9.75 16.20
C GLN A 106 -14.50 8.95 17.39
N ARG A 107 -14.00 7.73 17.17
CA ARG A 107 -13.37 6.93 18.23
C ARG A 107 -12.03 7.51 18.68
N CYS A 108 -11.26 8.10 17.77
CA CYS A 108 -9.93 8.64 18.07
C CYS A 108 -9.97 10.04 18.70
N SER A 109 -10.97 10.87 18.40
CA SER A 109 -11.03 12.28 18.83
C SER A 109 -11.01 12.46 20.36
N SER A 110 -11.49 11.47 21.10
CA SER A 110 -11.51 11.46 22.58
C SER A 110 -10.22 10.90 23.23
N ASP A 111 -9.29 10.36 22.44
CA ASP A 111 -8.01 9.85 22.93
C ASP A 111 -6.89 10.86 22.63
N PRO A 112 -6.28 11.50 23.64
CA PRO A 112 -5.18 12.45 23.42
C PRO A 112 -4.01 11.91 22.60
N SER A 113 -3.75 10.59 22.63
CA SER A 113 -2.67 9.97 21.86
C SER A 113 -3.01 9.74 20.38
N LEU A 114 -4.29 9.82 20.01
CA LEU A 114 -4.80 9.54 18.66
C LEU A 114 -5.72 10.63 18.10
N ALA A 115 -6.04 11.68 18.85
CA ALA A 115 -6.93 12.76 18.41
C ALA A 115 -6.42 13.46 17.13
N TRP A 116 -5.10 13.48 16.94
CA TRP A 116 -4.45 13.98 15.72
C TRP A 116 -4.90 13.24 14.44
N VAL A 117 -5.35 12.00 14.55
CA VAL A 117 -5.84 11.20 13.41
C VAL A 117 -7.05 11.86 12.75
N ALA A 118 -7.92 12.50 13.54
CA ALA A 118 -9.13 13.13 13.05
C ALA A 118 -8.88 14.36 12.15
N SER A 119 -7.64 14.87 12.08
CA SER A 119 -7.24 15.90 11.13
C SER A 119 -6.72 15.37 9.80
N GLY A 120 -7.01 14.10 9.47
CA GLY A 120 -6.86 13.58 8.11
C GLY A 120 -5.88 12.42 7.94
N ALA A 121 -5.56 11.69 9.01
CA ALA A 121 -4.67 10.54 8.97
C ALA A 121 -5.43 9.20 8.98
N GLY A 122 -4.73 8.11 8.65
CA GLY A 122 -5.26 6.75 8.79
C GLY A 122 -5.61 6.05 7.48
N ARG A 123 -5.61 6.77 6.36
CA ARG A 123 -5.63 6.13 5.04
C ARG A 123 -4.29 5.47 4.78
N MET A 124 -4.33 4.18 4.44
CA MET A 124 -3.16 3.40 4.08
C MET A 124 -3.08 3.38 2.56
N ILE A 125 -1.98 3.89 1.99
CA ILE A 125 -1.78 3.82 0.53
C ILE A 125 -1.74 2.36 0.15
N ARG A 126 -2.46 1.98 -0.91
CA ARG A 126 -2.42 0.61 -1.42
C ARG A 126 -1.93 0.54 -2.85
N SER A 127 -1.45 -0.64 -3.23
CA SER A 127 -1.15 -0.92 -4.62
C SER A 127 -2.43 -0.96 -5.47
N PRO A 128 -2.32 -0.81 -6.81
CA PRO A 128 -3.46 -0.93 -7.72
C PRO A 128 -4.21 -2.27 -7.66
N THR A 129 -3.58 -3.33 -7.17
CA THR A 129 -4.15 -4.69 -7.09
C THR A 129 -3.80 -5.35 -5.76
N VAL A 130 -4.68 -6.25 -5.30
CA VAL A 130 -4.40 -7.09 -4.10
C VAL A 130 -3.24 -8.03 -4.40
N PHE A 131 -3.12 -8.53 -5.63
CA PHE A 131 -1.97 -9.34 -6.06
C PHE A 131 -0.62 -8.65 -5.77
N GLU A 132 -0.50 -7.37 -6.13
CA GLU A 132 0.71 -6.60 -5.87
C GLU A 132 0.98 -6.45 -4.36
N ASP A 133 -0.04 -6.14 -3.56
CA ASP A 133 0.10 -6.03 -2.10
C ASP A 133 0.57 -7.36 -1.48
N VAL A 134 0.03 -8.50 -1.92
CA VAL A 134 0.44 -9.84 -1.45
C VAL A 134 1.89 -10.13 -1.84
N VAL A 135 2.27 -9.91 -3.10
CA VAL A 135 3.64 -10.15 -3.58
C VAL A 135 4.65 -9.29 -2.83
N LYS A 136 4.38 -7.98 -2.69
CA LYS A 136 5.24 -7.07 -1.93
C LYS A 136 5.34 -7.52 -0.47
N THR A 137 4.23 -7.91 0.15
CA THR A 137 4.23 -8.39 1.54
C THR A 137 5.06 -9.66 1.71
N ILE A 138 4.95 -10.66 0.81
CA ILE A 138 5.79 -11.86 0.84
C ILE A 138 7.27 -11.46 0.79
N CYS A 139 7.64 -10.49 -0.04
CA CYS A 139 9.01 -9.96 -0.13
C CYS A 139 9.50 -9.33 1.18
N THR A 140 8.63 -8.81 2.05
CA THR A 140 9.03 -8.22 3.36
C THR A 140 9.39 -9.26 4.43
N THR A 141 8.89 -10.49 4.30
CA THR A 141 9.02 -11.49 5.37
C THR A 141 10.50 -11.78 5.64
N ASN A 142 10.92 -11.98 6.89
CA ASN A 142 12.25 -12.47 7.31
C ASN A 142 13.48 -11.94 6.53
N CYS A 143 13.52 -10.64 6.21
CA CYS A 143 14.69 -10.04 5.58
C CYS A 143 14.85 -8.56 5.95
N ALA A 144 16.01 -7.99 5.65
CA ALA A 144 16.23 -6.56 5.77
C ALA A 144 15.48 -5.80 4.68
N TRP A 145 15.11 -4.55 4.94
CA TRP A 145 14.37 -3.70 3.99
C TRP A 145 15.06 -3.58 2.62
N SER A 146 16.39 -3.45 2.60
CA SER A 146 17.17 -3.41 1.34
C SER A 146 17.05 -4.68 0.50
N ALA A 147 16.75 -5.83 1.12
CA ALA A 147 16.45 -7.05 0.40
C ALA A 147 15.06 -7.01 -0.24
N THR A 148 14.06 -6.47 0.47
CA THR A 148 12.73 -6.19 -0.06
C THR A 148 12.80 -5.29 -1.29
N GLU A 149 13.48 -4.15 -1.17
CA GLU A 149 13.64 -3.16 -2.26
C GLU A 149 14.26 -3.79 -3.50
N ARG A 150 15.33 -4.57 -3.32
CA ARG A 150 15.98 -5.28 -4.44
C ARG A 150 15.07 -6.33 -5.08
N MET A 151 14.36 -7.13 -4.28
CA MET A 151 13.44 -8.15 -4.83
C MET A 151 12.32 -7.50 -5.64
N VAL A 152 11.61 -6.53 -5.07
CA VAL A 152 10.51 -5.83 -5.75
C VAL A 152 11.02 -5.02 -6.93
N GLY A 153 12.17 -4.37 -6.79
CA GLY A 153 12.86 -3.68 -7.88
C GLY A 153 13.14 -4.60 -9.07
N ALA A 154 13.66 -5.81 -8.82
CA ALA A 154 13.89 -6.80 -9.88
C ALA A 154 12.59 -7.29 -10.54
N LEU A 155 11.52 -7.51 -9.76
CA LEU A 155 10.21 -7.87 -10.32
C LEU A 155 9.71 -6.79 -11.30
N VAL A 156 9.77 -5.53 -10.90
CA VAL A 156 9.28 -4.41 -11.71
C VAL A 156 10.22 -4.11 -12.88
N GLU A 157 11.53 -4.13 -12.69
CA GLU A 157 12.52 -3.86 -13.75
C GLU A 157 12.44 -4.85 -14.90
N TYR A 158 12.39 -6.14 -14.58
CA TYR A 158 12.55 -7.20 -15.58
C TYR A 158 11.23 -7.77 -16.09
N LEU A 159 10.14 -7.69 -15.32
CA LEU A 159 8.85 -8.27 -15.68
C LEU A 159 7.74 -7.21 -15.85
N GLY A 160 7.98 -5.97 -15.45
CA GLY A 160 7.02 -4.88 -15.57
C GLY A 160 6.96 -4.32 -16.98
N GLU A 161 5.75 -4.09 -17.50
CA GLU A 161 5.58 -3.45 -18.82
C GLU A 161 5.99 -1.96 -18.75
N PRO A 162 6.86 -1.48 -19.65
CA PRO A 162 7.31 -0.10 -19.64
C PRO A 162 6.27 0.86 -20.22
N ALA A 163 6.06 1.98 -19.53
CA ALA A 163 5.35 3.13 -20.08
C ALA A 163 6.22 3.87 -21.15
N PRO A 164 5.60 4.66 -22.05
CA PRO A 164 6.35 5.49 -22.98
C PRO A 164 7.35 6.41 -22.28
N GLY A 165 8.63 6.32 -22.67
CA GLY A 165 9.71 7.11 -22.08
C GLY A 165 10.37 6.49 -20.85
N ALA A 166 10.02 5.25 -20.48
CA ALA A 166 10.71 4.52 -19.43
C ALA A 166 12.22 4.39 -19.74
N PRO A 167 13.13 4.57 -18.75
CA PRO A 167 14.54 4.32 -18.92
C PRO A 167 14.83 2.87 -19.36
N PRO A 168 15.94 2.62 -20.09
CA PRO A 168 16.27 1.28 -20.59
C PRO A 168 16.49 0.25 -19.46
N THR A 169 16.94 0.69 -18.29
CA THR A 169 17.19 -0.14 -17.11
C THR A 169 16.54 0.45 -15.86
N GLY A 170 16.40 -0.37 -14.82
CA GLY A 170 15.80 -0.02 -13.55
C GLY A 170 14.27 -0.12 -13.54
N PRO A 171 13.64 -0.07 -12.34
CA PRO A 171 12.20 -0.25 -12.19
C PRO A 171 11.37 0.98 -12.56
N ARG A 172 11.98 2.17 -12.67
CA ARG A 172 11.26 3.42 -12.94
C ARG A 172 10.56 3.36 -14.30
N GLY A 173 9.34 3.89 -14.38
CA GLY A 173 8.55 3.95 -15.61
C GLY A 173 7.96 2.61 -16.05
N ARG A 174 8.00 1.56 -15.22
CA ARG A 174 7.41 0.25 -15.49
C ARG A 174 6.27 -0.02 -14.53
N ALA A 175 5.19 -0.62 -15.01
CA ALA A 175 4.09 -1.07 -14.14
C ALA A 175 4.54 -2.26 -13.29
N PHE A 176 3.80 -2.56 -12.22
CA PHE A 176 3.98 -3.83 -11.52
C PHE A 176 3.68 -4.99 -12.49
N PRO A 177 4.44 -6.10 -12.46
CA PRO A 177 4.25 -7.18 -13.40
C PRO A 177 2.88 -7.83 -13.24
N ALA A 178 2.26 -8.17 -14.37
CA ALA A 178 1.05 -8.98 -14.38
C ALA A 178 1.35 -10.40 -13.84
N PRO A 179 0.36 -11.10 -13.24
CA PRO A 179 0.54 -12.47 -12.78
C PRO A 179 1.11 -13.41 -13.85
N ALA A 180 0.66 -13.28 -15.11
CA ALA A 180 1.17 -14.08 -16.23
C ALA A 180 2.67 -13.86 -16.48
N ALA A 181 3.14 -12.59 -16.49
CA ALA A 181 4.56 -12.28 -16.66
C ALA A 181 5.43 -12.87 -15.53
N MET A 182 4.92 -12.84 -14.29
CA MET A 182 5.55 -13.49 -13.15
C MET A 182 5.56 -15.03 -13.26
N ALA A 183 4.48 -15.63 -13.79
CA ALA A 183 4.38 -17.07 -13.98
C ALA A 183 5.31 -17.60 -15.08
N GLU A 184 5.49 -16.83 -16.16
CA GLU A 184 6.32 -17.15 -17.32
C GLU A 184 7.82 -16.95 -17.07
N ALA A 185 8.21 -16.15 -16.07
CA ALA A 185 9.61 -15.86 -15.75
C ALA A 185 10.44 -17.10 -15.36
N GLY A 186 9.79 -18.17 -14.92
CA GLY A 186 10.43 -19.43 -14.53
C GLY A 186 11.23 -19.37 -13.23
N GLU A 187 11.61 -20.52 -12.69
CA GLU A 187 12.29 -20.62 -11.39
C GLU A 187 13.67 -19.95 -11.36
N SER A 188 14.40 -19.97 -12.48
CA SER A 188 15.73 -19.37 -12.59
C SER A 188 15.69 -17.86 -12.37
N PHE A 189 14.64 -17.18 -12.83
CA PHE A 189 14.48 -15.76 -12.58
C PHE A 189 14.41 -15.46 -11.08
N TYR A 190 13.58 -16.18 -10.33
CA TYR A 190 13.42 -15.95 -8.89
C TYR A 190 14.69 -16.29 -8.10
N ARG A 191 15.45 -17.29 -8.56
CA ARG A 191 16.71 -17.70 -7.93
C ARG A 191 17.87 -16.75 -8.26
N ASP A 192 18.05 -16.40 -9.52
CA ASP A 192 19.29 -15.80 -10.02
C ASP A 192 19.18 -14.26 -10.18
N VAL A 193 18.00 -13.79 -10.61
CA VAL A 193 17.73 -12.37 -10.90
C VAL A 193 17.09 -11.66 -9.71
N ALA A 194 15.87 -12.08 -9.31
CA ALA A 194 15.20 -11.50 -8.16
C ALA A 194 15.89 -11.86 -6.84
N ARG A 195 16.61 -12.99 -6.82
CA ARG A 195 17.29 -13.55 -5.64
C ARG A 195 16.37 -13.61 -4.43
N ALA A 196 15.17 -14.17 -4.64
CA ALA A 196 14.09 -14.21 -3.67
C ALA A 196 14.30 -15.25 -2.56
N GLY A 197 15.33 -16.11 -2.70
CA GLY A 197 15.62 -17.19 -1.76
C GLY A 197 14.43 -18.14 -1.64
N TYR A 198 14.08 -18.51 -0.40
CA TYR A 198 12.94 -19.40 -0.14
C TYR A 198 11.58 -18.86 -0.63
N ARG A 199 11.46 -17.54 -0.87
CA ARG A 199 10.22 -16.92 -1.36
C ARG A 199 10.00 -17.15 -2.85
N GLY A 200 11.05 -17.47 -3.61
CA GLY A 200 10.97 -17.65 -5.06
C GLY A 200 9.89 -18.66 -5.48
N PRO A 201 9.90 -19.89 -4.94
CA PRO A 201 8.84 -20.87 -5.19
C PRO A 201 7.44 -20.39 -4.82
N TYR A 202 7.28 -19.62 -3.73
CA TYR A 202 5.98 -19.09 -3.30
C TYR A 202 5.46 -18.04 -4.26
N LEU A 203 6.32 -17.11 -4.69
CA LEU A 203 5.98 -16.07 -5.65
C LEU A 203 5.59 -16.67 -7.01
N LEU A 204 6.34 -17.67 -7.48
CA LEU A 204 6.02 -18.37 -8.72
C LEU A 204 4.70 -19.15 -8.63
N ALA A 205 4.46 -19.87 -7.54
CA ALA A 205 3.22 -20.61 -7.32
C ALA A 205 2.01 -19.67 -7.24
N LEU A 206 2.14 -18.55 -6.51
CA LEU A 206 1.12 -17.51 -6.41
C LEU A 206 0.79 -16.92 -7.79
N ALA A 207 1.83 -16.53 -8.55
CA ALA A 207 1.67 -15.97 -9.88
C ALA A 207 0.95 -16.93 -10.84
N ARG A 208 1.30 -18.22 -10.81
CA ARG A 208 0.64 -19.27 -11.61
C ARG A 208 -0.83 -19.43 -11.22
N ALA A 209 -1.13 -19.56 -9.92
CA ALA A 209 -2.49 -19.75 -9.44
C ALA A 209 -3.41 -18.58 -9.81
N VAL A 210 -2.90 -17.35 -9.75
CA VAL A 210 -3.65 -16.16 -10.17
C VAL A 210 -3.76 -16.08 -11.70
N ALA A 211 -2.70 -16.37 -12.44
CA ALA A 211 -2.70 -16.32 -13.91
C ALA A 211 -3.65 -17.36 -14.55
N GLU A 212 -3.76 -18.55 -13.96
CA GLU A 212 -4.66 -19.61 -14.44
C GLU A 212 -6.09 -19.50 -13.88
N GLY A 213 -6.32 -18.57 -12.95
CA GLY A 213 -7.63 -18.32 -12.34
C GLY A 213 -8.03 -19.29 -11.22
N SER A 214 -7.12 -20.12 -10.71
CA SER A 214 -7.38 -21.00 -9.56
C SER A 214 -7.39 -20.25 -8.22
N LEU A 215 -6.86 -19.02 -8.19
CA LEU A 215 -6.93 -18.09 -7.06
C LEU A 215 -7.29 -16.68 -7.53
N ASP A 216 -8.40 -16.13 -7.05
CA ASP A 216 -8.78 -14.71 -7.25
C ASP A 216 -8.54 -13.91 -5.97
N LEU A 217 -7.44 -13.15 -5.94
CA LEU A 217 -7.10 -12.27 -4.83
C LEU A 217 -7.95 -10.99 -4.80
N GLU A 218 -8.45 -10.53 -5.96
CA GLU A 218 -9.21 -9.29 -6.05
C GLU A 218 -10.60 -9.44 -5.41
N VAL A 219 -11.12 -10.66 -5.32
CA VAL A 219 -12.31 -10.97 -4.50
C VAL A 219 -12.07 -10.64 -3.03
N LEU A 220 -10.87 -10.91 -2.49
CA LEU A 220 -10.57 -10.64 -1.08
C LEU A 220 -10.61 -9.13 -0.78
N GLY A 221 -10.14 -8.30 -1.70
CA GLY A 221 -10.16 -6.84 -1.55
C GLY A 221 -11.55 -6.20 -1.74
N ARG A 222 -12.48 -6.89 -2.39
CA ARG A 222 -13.86 -6.42 -2.64
C ARG A 222 -14.88 -6.94 -1.64
N ALA A 223 -14.60 -8.08 -1.01
CA ALA A 223 -15.53 -8.71 -0.10
C ALA A 223 -15.89 -7.78 1.06
N SER A 224 -17.16 -7.74 1.43
CA SER A 224 -17.66 -7.03 2.61
C SER A 224 -17.40 -7.83 3.90
N ARG A 225 -17.58 -7.19 5.07
CA ARG A 225 -17.44 -7.88 6.37
C ARG A 225 -18.56 -8.89 6.62
N GLU A 226 -19.70 -8.70 5.96
CA GLU A 226 -20.84 -9.60 5.97
C GLU A 226 -20.58 -10.84 5.10
N GLU A 227 -19.87 -10.69 3.98
CA GLU A 227 -19.52 -11.80 3.08
C GLU A 227 -18.35 -12.64 3.60
N ILE A 228 -17.30 -11.98 4.09
CA ILE A 228 -16.12 -12.63 4.66
C ILE A 228 -15.76 -11.89 5.95
N THR A 229 -15.85 -12.59 7.08
CA THR A 229 -15.44 -12.02 8.38
C THR A 229 -13.94 -11.75 8.41
N ASP A 230 -13.47 -10.85 9.28
CA ASP A 230 -12.03 -10.56 9.39
C ASP A 230 -11.20 -11.79 9.81
N ALA A 231 -11.75 -12.64 10.68
CA ALA A 231 -11.11 -13.90 11.07
C ALA A 231 -10.99 -14.89 9.90
N GLU A 232 -12.06 -15.01 9.10
CA GLU A 232 -12.04 -15.85 7.90
C GLU A 232 -11.11 -15.28 6.82
N MET A 233 -11.08 -13.96 6.64
CA MET A 233 -10.15 -13.27 5.74
C MET A 233 -8.70 -13.60 6.10
N SER A 234 -8.36 -13.49 7.39
CA SER A 234 -7.03 -13.82 7.91
C SER A 234 -6.69 -15.30 7.65
N ALA A 235 -7.62 -16.22 7.92
CA ALA A 235 -7.42 -17.65 7.65
C ALA A 235 -7.21 -17.94 6.17
N ARG A 236 -8.01 -17.36 5.27
CA ARG A 236 -7.87 -17.51 3.81
C ARG A 236 -6.53 -16.97 3.30
N LEU A 237 -6.10 -15.80 3.79
CA LEU A 237 -4.79 -15.24 3.44
C LEU A 237 -3.65 -16.15 3.90
N GLN A 238 -3.74 -16.73 5.10
CA GLN A 238 -2.72 -17.62 5.64
C GLN A 238 -2.62 -18.98 4.91
N MET A 239 -3.60 -19.33 4.07
CA MET A 239 -3.49 -20.49 3.18
C MET A 239 -2.57 -20.24 1.99
N ILE A 240 -2.23 -18.98 1.70
CA ILE A 240 -1.30 -18.63 0.62
C ILE A 240 0.13 -18.93 1.09
N PRO A 241 0.91 -19.74 0.35
CA PRO A 241 2.30 -20.02 0.70
C PRO A 241 3.12 -18.73 0.86
N GLY A 242 3.84 -18.63 1.98
CA GLY A 242 4.62 -17.44 2.32
C GLY A 242 3.85 -16.36 3.10
N VAL A 243 2.54 -16.52 3.31
CA VAL A 243 1.72 -15.61 4.10
C VAL A 243 1.49 -16.20 5.50
N GLY A 244 2.29 -15.76 6.48
CA GLY A 244 2.06 -16.04 7.89
C GLY A 244 1.17 -14.98 8.57
N PRO A 245 0.91 -15.09 9.89
CA PRO A 245 0.06 -14.15 10.64
C PRO A 245 0.45 -12.67 10.46
N TYR A 246 1.76 -12.38 10.49
CA TYR A 246 2.30 -11.04 10.22
C TYR A 246 1.91 -10.54 8.82
N ALA A 247 2.12 -11.36 7.79
CA ALA A 247 1.85 -10.99 6.41
C ALA A 247 0.33 -10.83 6.18
N ALA A 248 -0.48 -11.70 6.76
CA ALA A 248 -1.93 -11.58 6.71
C ALA A 248 -2.43 -10.26 7.33
N ALA A 249 -1.94 -9.88 8.51
CA ALA A 249 -2.28 -8.61 9.14
C ALA A 249 -1.87 -7.40 8.28
N HIS A 250 -0.69 -7.46 7.64
CA HIS A 250 -0.25 -6.44 6.69
C HIS A 250 -1.16 -6.35 5.46
N ILE A 251 -1.46 -7.47 4.80
CA ILE A 251 -2.34 -7.49 3.63
C ILE A 251 -3.74 -6.98 4.01
N MET A 252 -4.25 -7.40 5.17
CA MET A 252 -5.52 -6.92 5.72
C MET A 252 -5.52 -5.39 5.90
N LEU A 253 -4.44 -4.80 6.42
CA LEU A 253 -4.28 -3.35 6.51
C LEU A 253 -4.43 -2.67 5.13
N MET A 254 -3.81 -3.22 4.08
CA MET A 254 -3.86 -2.66 2.72
C MET A 254 -5.26 -2.72 2.09
N ILE A 255 -6.00 -3.80 2.34
CA ILE A 255 -7.36 -3.98 1.80
C ILE A 255 -8.46 -3.34 2.67
N GLY A 256 -8.11 -2.61 3.75
CA GLY A 256 -9.07 -1.91 4.61
C GLY A 256 -9.70 -2.72 5.73
N ARG A 257 -9.02 -3.80 6.13
CA ARG A 257 -9.40 -4.72 7.19
C ARG A 257 -8.51 -4.48 8.41
N TYR A 258 -8.95 -3.60 9.29
CA TYR A 258 -8.10 -2.98 10.31
C TYR A 258 -8.18 -3.59 11.71
N SER A 259 -8.76 -4.78 11.85
CA SER A 259 -8.96 -5.40 13.17
C SER A 259 -7.67 -6.01 13.73
N GLU A 260 -6.78 -6.51 12.87
CA GLU A 260 -5.56 -7.22 13.26
C GLU A 260 -4.39 -6.27 13.55
N LEU A 261 -3.69 -6.50 14.66
CA LEU A 261 -2.47 -5.76 14.99
C LEU A 261 -1.27 -6.39 14.30
N ILE A 262 -0.47 -5.56 13.61
CA ILE A 262 0.79 -5.99 13.02
C ILE A 262 1.86 -6.05 14.12
N LEU A 263 2.03 -7.21 14.75
CA LEU A 263 3.01 -7.40 15.81
C LEU A 263 4.28 -8.05 15.24
N ASP A 264 5.34 -7.27 15.05
CA ASP A 264 6.60 -7.70 14.44
C ASP A 264 7.84 -7.26 15.25
N SER A 265 9.02 -7.31 14.61
CA SER A 265 10.30 -6.91 15.20
C SER A 265 10.49 -5.39 15.30
N TRP A 266 9.66 -4.59 14.64
CA TRP A 266 9.68 -3.13 14.68
C TRP A 266 8.58 -2.55 15.59
N THR A 267 7.34 -3.03 15.48
CA THR A 267 6.18 -2.49 16.20
C THR A 267 6.26 -2.77 17.70
N ARG A 268 6.71 -3.96 18.11
CA ARG A 268 6.87 -4.31 19.54
C ARG A 268 7.88 -3.40 20.28
N PRO A 269 9.15 -3.26 19.83
CA PRO A 269 10.09 -2.37 20.50
C PRO A 269 9.70 -0.90 20.37
N THR A 270 9.11 -0.48 19.24
CA THR A 270 8.61 0.90 19.07
C THR A 270 7.52 1.22 20.08
N TYR A 271 6.55 0.31 20.27
CA TYR A 271 5.51 0.46 21.28
C TYR A 271 6.08 0.55 22.69
N ALA A 272 7.03 -0.33 23.02
CA ALA A 272 7.68 -0.35 24.32
C ALA A 272 8.40 0.99 24.59
N ARG A 273 9.15 1.51 23.61
CA ARG A 273 9.80 2.82 23.67
C ARG A 273 8.81 3.97 23.89
N LEU A 274 7.76 4.06 23.07
CA LEU A 274 6.75 5.14 23.14
C LEU A 274 5.96 5.10 24.45
N THR A 275 5.80 3.93 25.06
CA THR A 275 5.14 3.76 26.36
C THR A 275 6.11 3.79 27.55
N ARG A 276 7.41 4.07 27.30
CA ARG A 276 8.48 4.09 28.31
C ARG A 276 8.56 2.79 29.11
N ARG A 277 8.33 1.65 28.45
CA ARG A 277 8.42 0.29 29.01
C ARG A 277 9.58 -0.45 28.38
N ARG A 278 10.23 -1.33 29.15
CA ARG A 278 11.33 -2.17 28.64
C ARG A 278 10.85 -3.23 27.65
N THR A 279 9.74 -3.88 27.99
CA THR A 279 9.08 -4.93 27.18
C THR A 279 7.59 -4.92 27.49
N VAL A 280 6.75 -5.23 26.51
CA VAL A 280 5.30 -5.34 26.68
C VAL A 280 4.82 -6.64 26.04
N LYS A 281 3.99 -7.41 26.76
CA LYS A 281 3.36 -8.62 26.20
C LYS A 281 2.33 -8.22 25.14
N ASP A 282 2.25 -8.98 24.06
CA ASP A 282 1.29 -8.79 22.96
C ASP A 282 -0.15 -8.63 23.47
N SER A 283 -0.58 -9.50 24.39
CA SER A 283 -1.92 -9.43 25.03
C SER A 283 -2.21 -8.12 25.78
N THR A 284 -1.19 -7.40 26.21
CA THR A 284 -1.34 -6.07 26.82
C THR A 284 -1.51 -4.98 25.76
N ILE A 285 -0.82 -5.10 24.63
CA ILE A 285 -0.99 -4.21 23.48
C ILE A 285 -2.39 -4.40 22.91
N GLU A 286 -2.78 -5.63 22.61
CA GLU A 286 -4.12 -6.00 22.12
C GLU A 286 -5.24 -5.48 23.02
N ARG A 287 -5.12 -5.69 24.34
CA ARG A 287 -6.11 -5.19 25.31
C ARG A 287 -6.29 -3.67 25.25
N ARG A 288 -5.21 -2.91 25.03
CA ARG A 288 -5.29 -1.45 24.89
C ARG A 288 -6.06 -1.05 23.64
N PHE A 289 -5.80 -1.68 22.50
CA PHE A 289 -6.39 -1.29 21.21
C PHE A 289 -7.73 -1.95 20.91
N ARG A 290 -8.15 -2.96 21.70
CA ARG A 290 -9.48 -3.57 21.59
C ARG A 290 -10.64 -2.56 21.59
N ARG A 291 -10.49 -1.42 22.27
CA ARG A 291 -11.51 -0.36 22.34
C ARG A 291 -11.84 0.29 20.98
N TYR A 292 -10.96 0.17 19.98
CA TYR A 292 -11.22 0.68 18.63
C TYR A 292 -12.00 -0.30 17.76
N GLY A 293 -12.33 -1.50 18.27
CA GLY A 293 -13.13 -2.49 17.58
C GLY A 293 -12.53 -2.87 16.22
N PRO A 294 -13.24 -2.70 15.09
CA PRO A 294 -12.75 -3.07 13.76
C PRO A 294 -11.54 -2.24 13.29
N TYR A 295 -11.14 -1.21 14.04
CA TYR A 295 -9.98 -0.35 13.75
C TYR A 295 -8.80 -0.56 14.70
N ALA A 296 -8.78 -1.64 15.49
CA ALA A 296 -7.74 -1.87 16.50
C ALA A 296 -6.31 -1.87 15.93
N GLY A 297 -6.10 -2.55 14.81
CA GLY A 297 -4.84 -2.56 14.07
C GLY A 297 -4.45 -1.19 13.52
N LEU A 298 -5.40 -0.46 12.95
CA LEU A 298 -5.15 0.89 12.43
C LEU A 298 -4.81 1.88 13.54
N ALA A 299 -5.54 1.85 14.66
CA ALA A 299 -5.25 2.67 15.84
C ALA A 299 -3.86 2.36 16.41
N PHE A 300 -3.50 1.07 16.46
CA PHE A 300 -2.17 0.64 16.88
C PHE A 300 -1.09 1.18 15.95
N TRP A 301 -1.26 1.02 14.64
CA TRP A 301 -0.33 1.49 13.64
C TRP A 301 -0.09 3.01 13.76
N LEU A 302 -1.17 3.81 13.80
CA LEU A 302 -1.08 5.26 13.93
C LEU A 302 -0.49 5.71 15.26
N PHE A 303 -0.70 4.96 16.35
CA PHE A 303 -0.03 5.26 17.61
C PHE A 303 1.50 5.16 17.47
N LEU A 304 2.00 4.22 16.67
CA LEU A 304 3.43 4.03 16.46
C LEU A 304 4.03 5.03 15.48
N THR A 305 3.28 5.39 14.44
CA THR A 305 3.78 6.22 13.32
C THR A 305 3.54 7.72 13.50
N LYS A 306 2.93 8.16 14.61
CA LYS A 306 2.72 9.58 14.91
C LYS A 306 3.99 10.43 14.73
N GLY A 307 5.14 9.93 15.19
CA GLY A 307 6.42 10.63 15.08
C GLY A 307 6.89 10.85 13.63
N TRP A 308 6.56 9.96 12.70
CA TRP A 308 6.93 10.12 11.28
C TRP A 308 6.26 11.34 10.66
N VAL A 309 5.01 11.59 11.05
CA VAL A 309 4.24 12.75 10.60
C VAL A 309 4.76 14.04 11.23
N GLU A 310 5.00 14.04 12.55
CA GLU A 310 5.48 15.22 13.28
C GLU A 310 6.88 15.66 12.83
N GLU A 311 7.79 14.70 12.59
CA GLU A 311 9.13 14.98 12.06
C GLU A 311 9.08 15.58 10.66
N ALA A 312 8.20 15.07 9.80
CA ALA A 312 7.99 15.61 8.45
C ALA A 312 7.34 17.00 8.46
N GLU A 313 6.41 17.27 9.39
CA GLU A 313 5.79 18.59 9.54
C GLU A 313 6.78 19.64 10.07
N GLY A 314 7.74 19.25 10.91
CA GLY A 314 8.77 20.14 11.46
C GLY A 314 9.97 20.40 10.54
N ALA A 315 10.10 19.66 9.44
CA ALA A 315 11.17 19.79 8.45
C ALA A 315 10.85 20.78 7.30
N VAL A 316 9.67 21.41 7.32
CA VAL A 316 9.15 22.34 6.31
C VAL A 316 9.31 23.80 6.74
#